data_AF-A0A3D1TJ92-F1
#
_entry.id   AF-A0A3D1TJ92-F1
#
_cell.length_a   1.000
_cell.length_b   1.000
_cell.length_c   1.000
_cell.angle_alpha   90.00
_cell.angle_beta   90.00
_cell.angle_gamma   90.00
#
_symmetry.space_group_name_H-M   'P 1'
#
loop_
_entity.id
_entity.type
_entity.pdbx_description
1 polymer ?
#
loop_
_entity_poly.entity_id
_entity_poly.type
_entity_poly.pdbx_seq_one_letter_code
_entity_poly.pdbx_strand_id
1 'polypeptide(L)' 'MKTNSCRKCGNNEFFSKKVAANGGYGPALLPLGAFCIPKFTLIVCSKCGLVDWHVSPEYMDRVRERFNKMA' A
#
# COMPACT_ATOMS: atom_id res chain seq x y z
N MET A 1 6.95 17.56 8.73
CA MET A 1 7.85 17.08 7.67
C MET A 1 7.48 15.64 7.34
N LYS A 2 7.04 15.33 6.11
CA LYS A 2 7.03 13.94 5.64
C LYS A 2 8.50 13.55 5.47
N THR A 3 8.98 12.60 6.25
CA THR A 3 10.33 12.07 6.10
C THR A 3 10.42 11.36 4.74
N ASN A 4 11.02 12.03 3.75
CA ASN A 4 11.31 11.47 2.41
C ASN A 4 12.45 10.43 2.45
N SER A 5 12.78 9.92 3.63
CA SER A 5 13.90 9.04 3.90
C SER A 5 13.39 7.71 4.40
N CYS A 6 14.09 6.64 4.02
CA CYS A 6 13.75 5.28 4.41
C CYS A 6 13.82 5.17 5.93
N ARG A 7 12.71 4.78 6.57
CA ARG A 7 12.64 4.67 8.04
C ARG A 7 13.61 3.65 8.64
N LYS A 8 14.16 2.75 7.83
CA LYS A 8 15.12 1.72 8.27
C LYS A 8 16.58 2.17 8.16
N CYS A 9 16.95 2.90 7.11
CA CYS A 9 18.37 3.18 6.82
C CYS A 9 18.68 4.63 6.40
N GLY A 10 17.68 5.52 6.37
CA GLY A 10 17.84 6.92 5.99
C GLY A 10 18.03 7.18 4.49
N ASN A 11 18.07 6.15 3.62
CA ASN A 11 18.20 6.33 2.17
C ASN A 11 17.01 7.06 1.55
N ASN A 12 17.23 7.86 0.50
CA ASN A 12 16.19 8.66 -0.14
C ASN A 12 15.75 8.14 -1.52
N GLU A 13 16.36 7.08 -2.00
CA GLU A 13 16.04 6.46 -3.28
C GLU A 13 15.15 5.22 -3.10
N PHE A 14 14.14 5.11 -3.97
CA PHE A 14 13.12 4.08 -3.90
C PHE A 14 12.67 3.62 -5.30
N PHE A 15 12.34 2.34 -5.41
CA PHE A 15 11.56 1.78 -6.51
C PHE A 15 10.07 1.80 -6.16
N SER A 16 9.20 1.92 -7.17
CA SER A 16 7.75 1.89 -6.99
C SER A 16 7.05 1.05 -8.05
N LYS A 17 6.02 0.31 -7.65
CA LYS A 17 5.17 -0.45 -8.56
C LYS A 17 3.75 -0.61 -8.02
N LYS A 18 2.74 -0.49 -8.89
CA LYS A 18 1.35 -0.84 -8.57
C LYS A 18 1.16 -2.36 -8.68
N VAL A 19 0.56 -2.98 -7.66
CA VAL A 19 0.17 -4.40 -7.67
C VAL A 19 -1.28 -4.58 -7.24
N ALA A 20 -1.90 -5.66 -7.67
CA ALA A 20 -3.21 -6.05 -7.15
C ALA A 20 -3.11 -6.43 -5.67
N ALA A 21 -4.10 -6.01 -4.88
CA ALA A 21 -4.16 -6.26 -3.45
C ALA A 21 -4.55 -7.71 -3.09
N ASN A 22 -4.72 -8.60 -4.07
CA ASN A 22 -4.96 -10.03 -3.86
C ASN A 22 -3.67 -10.86 -3.75
N GLY A 23 -2.49 -10.21 -3.77
CA GLY A 23 -1.22 -10.92 -3.61
C GLY A 23 -0.91 -11.94 -4.72
N GLY A 24 -1.57 -11.83 -5.88
CA GLY A 24 -1.42 -12.75 -7.00
C GLY A 24 -2.22 -14.05 -6.83
N TYR A 25 -1.87 -14.88 -5.85
CA TYR A 25 -2.46 -16.21 -5.61
C TYR A 25 -3.17 -16.34 -4.25
N GLY A 26 -3.48 -15.23 -3.58
CA GLY A 26 -4.03 -15.21 -2.22
C GLY A 26 -5.40 -14.53 -2.10
N PRO A 27 -5.99 -14.55 -0.89
CA PRO A 27 -7.17 -13.75 -0.58
C PRO A 27 -6.87 -12.25 -0.70
N ALA A 28 -7.90 -11.43 -0.91
CA ALA A 28 -7.75 -9.97 -0.95
C ALA A 28 -7.20 -9.44 0.37
N LEU A 29 -5.96 -8.94 0.36
CA LEU A 29 -5.31 -8.29 1.50
C LEU A 29 -5.95 -6.92 1.82
N LEU A 30 -6.69 -6.35 0.87
CA LEU A 30 -7.49 -5.15 1.07
C LEU A 30 -8.95 -5.41 0.64
N PRO A 31 -9.81 -5.96 1.51
CA PRO A 31 -11.16 -6.36 1.15
C PRO A 31 -12.14 -5.17 1.14
N LEU A 32 -12.11 -4.38 0.06
CA LEU A 32 -13.00 -3.21 -0.15
C LEU A 32 -14.35 -3.55 -0.83
N GLY A 33 -14.73 -4.83 -0.89
CA GLY A 33 -15.99 -5.32 -1.46
C GLY A 33 -15.85 -6.10 -2.76
N ALA A 34 -16.92 -6.84 -3.13
CA ALA A 34 -16.91 -7.88 -4.17
C ALA A 34 -16.66 -7.40 -5.62
N PHE A 35 -16.85 -6.11 -5.91
CA PHE A 35 -16.68 -5.53 -7.25
C PHE A 35 -15.51 -4.54 -7.34
N CYS A 36 -14.60 -4.57 -6.36
CA CYS A 36 -13.41 -3.75 -6.35
C CYS A 36 -12.19 -4.65 -6.43
N ILE A 37 -11.27 -4.36 -7.36
CA ILE A 37 -9.94 -4.97 -7.39
C ILE A 37 -8.93 -3.92 -6.91
N PRO A 38 -8.79 -3.72 -5.59
CA PRO A 38 -7.91 -2.70 -5.07
C PRO A 38 -6.46 -2.96 -5.44
N LYS A 39 -5.69 -1.88 -5.49
CA LYS A 39 -4.25 -1.93 -5.77
C LYS A 39 -3.46 -1.26 -4.66
N PHE A 40 -2.33 -1.87 -4.32
CA PHE A 40 -1.29 -1.23 -3.55
C PHE A 40 -0.25 -0.60 -4.45
N THR A 41 0.36 0.47 -3.97
CA THR A 41 1.66 0.93 -4.46
C THR A 41 2.71 0.37 -3.51
N LEU A 42 3.56 -0.54 -4.01
CA LEU A 42 4.77 -0.93 -3.29
C LEU A 42 5.80 0.17 -3.44
N ILE A 43 6.44 0.52 -2.34
CA ILE A 43 7.63 1.35 -2.29
C ILE A 43 8.75 0.47 -1.72
N VAL A 44 9.86 0.34 -2.45
CA VAL A 44 11.01 -0.47 -2.02
C VAL A 44 12.24 0.41 -1.93
N CYS A 45 12.87 0.49 -0.75
CA CYS A 45 14.13 1.20 -0.58
C CYS A 45 15.23 0.55 -1.42
N SER A 46 15.88 1.34 -2.30
CA SER A 46 16.92 0.83 -3.21
C SER A 46 18.15 0.28 -2.47
N LYS A 47 18.40 0.77 -1.24
CA LYS A 47 19.58 0.41 -0.44
C LYS A 47 19.35 -0.80 0.47
N CYS A 48 18.34 -0.74 1.34
CA CYS A 48 18.16 -1.73 2.42
C CYS A 48 17.00 -2.70 2.22
N GLY A 49 16.29 -2.58 1.09
CA GLY A 49 15.17 -3.45 0.74
C GLY A 49 13.93 -3.32 1.62
N LEU A 50 13.82 -2.26 2.44
CA LEU A 50 12.58 -2.00 3.18
C LEU A 50 11.42 -1.87 2.19
N VAL A 51 10.36 -2.64 2.41
CA VAL A 51 9.16 -2.65 1.58
C VAL A 51 8.00 -2.02 2.34
N ASP A 52 7.34 -1.06 1.71
CA ASP A 52 6.12 -0.44 2.19
C ASP A 52 4.97 -0.63 1.21
N TRP A 53 3.80 -0.93 1.77
CA TRP A 53 2.57 -1.17 1.02
C TRP A 53 1.60 -0.03 1.30
N HIS A 54 1.37 0.80 0.29
CA HIS A 54 0.49 1.95 0.39
C HIS A 54 -0.79 1.68 -0.37
N VAL A 55 -1.94 1.90 0.28
CA VAL A 55 -3.22 1.91 -0.44
C VAL A 55 -3.18 3.03 -1.47
N SER A 56 -3.56 2.74 -2.71
CA SER A 56 -3.62 3.79 -3.75
C SER A 56 -4.65 4.85 -3.32
N PRO A 57 -4.35 6.16 -3.50
CA PRO A 57 -5.23 7.24 -3.04
C PRO A 57 -6.69 7.12 -3.50
N GLU A 58 -6.92 6.60 -4.71
CA GLU A 58 -8.23 6.32 -5.31
C GLU A 58 -9.13 5.37 -4.49
N TYR A 59 -8.56 4.58 -3.57
CA TYR A 59 -9.29 3.64 -2.72
C TYR A 59 -9.46 4.13 -1.27
N MET A 60 -8.89 5.29 -0.91
CA MET A 60 -8.89 5.75 0.49
C MET A 60 -10.28 6.08 1.03
N ASP A 61 -11.21 6.56 0.21
CA ASP A 61 -12.59 6.80 0.64
C ASP A 61 -13.29 5.49 1.03
N ARG A 62 -13.12 4.44 0.22
CA ARG A 62 -13.63 3.10 0.55
C ARG A 62 -12.95 2.50 1.78
N VAL A 63 -11.65 2.74 1.98
CA VAL A 63 -10.97 2.35 3.22
C VAL A 63 -11.62 3.03 4.42
N ARG A 64 -11.83 4.35 4.37
CA ARG A 64 -12.48 5.10 5.45
C ARG A 64 -13.87 4.56 5.72
N GLU A 65 -14.70 4.38 4.69
CA GLU A 65 -16.05 3.82 4.85
C GLU A 65 -16.04 2.42 5.47
N ARG A 66 -15.16 1.53 4.99
CA ARG A 66 -15.12 0.13 5.42
C ARG A 66 -14.67 -0.01 6.86
N PHE A 67 -13.64 0.73 7.26
CA PHE A 67 -13.01 0.61 8.57
C PHE A 67 -13.66 1.51 9.63
N ASN A 68 -14.30 2.63 9.26
CA ASN A 68 -15.09 3.41 10.20
C ASN A 68 -16.45 2.77 10.51
N LYS A 69 -17.03 1.98 9.59
CA LYS A 69 -18.25 1.20 9.85
C LYS A 69 -18.01 -0.02 10.76
N MET A 70 -16.75 -0.33 11.05
CA MET A 70 -16.34 -1.43 11.95
C MET A 70 -15.94 -0.91 13.34
N ALA A 71 -16.07 0.40 13.59
CA ALA A 71 -15.90 1.05 14.89
C ALA A 71 -17.25 1.26 15.57
#